data_AF-A0A9W9HZK2-F1
#
_entry.id   AF-A0A9W9HZK2-F1
#
_cell.length_a   1.000
_cell.length_b   1.000
_cell.length_c   1.000
_cell.angle_alpha   90.00
_cell.angle_beta   90.00
_cell.angle_gamma   90.00
#
_symmetry.space_group_name_H-M   'P 1'
#
loop_
_entity.id
_entity.type
_entity.pdbx_description
1 polymer ?
#
loop_
_entity_poly.entity_id
_entity_poly.type
_entity_poly.pdbx_seq_one_letter_code
_entity_poly.pdbx_strand_id
1 'polypeptide(L)'
;MGLQKMIEAKGGIGELHDNWRLEHVVYLWVSDLRTFMGFSSRFYVRGLSTYPALYQAVLHLRDEFQHTHAMASPSSGMSPFDYERLICLFFICLMMQDSVSSTPTDPMHSSFRPSGLDTLDGALMESRGMRDFSVQNLRPFLNHHLVELHPDGMQKIEYVRRMTEVLGLLRPEARIGVEKCLLNMLCRSNEGHTAFLVDDGWTPDSLLSSMHGQ
;
A
#
# COMPACT_ATOMS: atom_id res chain seq x y z
N MET A 1 13.29 -1.40 -9.96
CA MET A 1 12.97 -0.15 -9.22
C MET A 1 14.21 0.41 -8.53
N GLY A 2 14.33 1.72 -8.37
CA GLY A 2 15.51 2.40 -7.80
C GLY A 2 15.79 2.04 -6.33
N LEU A 3 14.74 1.82 -5.54
CA LEU A 3 14.84 1.48 -4.12
C LEU A 3 15.54 0.14 -3.86
N GLN A 4 15.20 -0.89 -4.66
CA GLN A 4 15.85 -2.21 -4.62
C GLN A 4 17.35 -2.11 -4.88
N LYS A 5 17.75 -1.35 -5.92
CA LYS A 5 19.16 -1.14 -6.27
C LYS A 5 19.91 -0.40 -5.16
N MET A 6 19.25 0.53 -4.47
CA MET A 6 19.82 1.25 -3.34
C MET A 6 20.02 0.35 -2.12
N ILE A 7 19.05 -0.51 -1.80
CA ILE A 7 19.16 -1.50 -0.71
C ILE A 7 20.30 -2.49 -0.99
N GLU A 8 20.38 -3.00 -2.22
CA GLU A 8 21.43 -3.92 -2.65
C GLU A 8 22.81 -3.25 -2.62
N ALA A 9 22.92 -1.99 -3.08
CA ALA A 9 24.17 -1.21 -3.02
C ALA A 9 24.65 -0.87 -1.60
N LYS A 10 23.80 -1.08 -0.58
CA LYS A 10 24.11 -0.80 0.84
C LYS A 10 24.35 -2.06 1.68
N GLY A 11 24.47 -3.23 1.05
CA GLY A 11 24.75 -4.48 1.75
C GLY A 11 23.49 -5.23 2.22
N GLY A 12 22.32 -4.81 1.76
CA GLY A 12 21.05 -5.44 2.09
C GLY A 12 20.34 -4.83 3.31
N ILE A 13 19.20 -5.40 3.66
CA ILE A 13 18.29 -4.87 4.71
C ILE A 13 18.91 -4.96 6.12
N GLY A 14 19.76 -5.96 6.37
CA GLY A 14 20.40 -6.17 7.68
C GLY A 14 21.35 -5.05 8.10
N GLU A 15 22.08 -4.46 7.15
CA GLU A 15 23.03 -3.35 7.38
C GLU A 15 22.33 -1.99 7.64
N LEU A 16 21.01 -1.96 7.48
CA LEU A 16 20.21 -0.75 7.60
C LEU A 16 19.48 -0.64 8.96
N HIS A 17 19.47 -1.70 9.77
CA HIS A 17 18.69 -1.84 11.01
C HIS A 17 18.86 -0.66 12.00
N ASP A 18 20.07 -0.10 12.12
CA ASP A 18 20.36 1.00 13.06
C ASP A 18 20.45 2.38 12.38
N ASN A 19 19.92 2.50 11.16
CA ASN A 19 20.16 3.65 10.30
C ASN A 19 18.90 4.51 10.13
N TRP A 20 18.97 5.78 10.53
CA TRP A 20 17.98 6.83 10.20
C TRP A 20 17.63 6.88 8.70
N ARG A 21 18.52 6.35 7.86
CA ARG A 21 18.30 6.18 6.42
C ARG A 21 17.11 5.29 6.08
N LEU A 22 16.74 4.32 6.91
CA LEU A 22 15.55 3.48 6.66
C LEU A 22 14.27 4.29 6.67
N GLU A 23 14.14 5.19 7.63
CA GLU A 23 12.98 6.10 7.71
C GLU A 23 12.92 6.97 6.44
N HIS A 24 14.08 7.44 5.95
CA HIS A 24 14.17 8.14 4.65
C HIS A 24 13.78 7.26 3.45
N VAL A 25 14.19 5.99 3.40
CA VAL A 25 13.82 5.06 2.32
C VAL A 25 12.31 4.87 2.25
N VAL A 26 11.68 4.71 3.41
CA VAL A 26 10.23 4.52 3.54
C VAL A 26 9.49 5.80 3.20
N TYR A 27 9.98 6.95 3.67
CA TYR A 27 9.43 8.24 3.29
C TYR A 27 9.48 8.45 1.77
N LEU A 28 10.63 8.21 1.14
CA LEU A 28 10.76 8.32 -0.32
C LEU A 28 9.75 7.43 -1.03
N TRP A 29 9.52 6.22 -0.53
CA TRP A 29 8.55 5.31 -1.10
C TRP A 29 7.09 5.81 -0.97
N VAL A 30 6.71 6.32 0.22
CA VAL A 30 5.37 6.92 0.43
C VAL A 30 5.21 8.20 -0.40
N SER A 31 6.26 9.01 -0.52
CA SER A 31 6.29 10.21 -1.35
C SER A 31 6.17 9.87 -2.84
N ASP A 32 6.86 8.82 -3.30
CA ASP A 32 6.75 8.31 -4.67
C ASP A 32 5.31 7.88 -4.92
N LEU A 33 4.68 7.12 -4.01
CA LEU A 33 3.27 6.75 -4.13
C LEU A 33 2.34 7.96 -4.25
N ARG A 34 2.51 8.97 -3.38
CA ARG A 34 1.72 10.22 -3.45
C ARG A 34 1.91 10.90 -4.80
N THR A 35 3.14 10.94 -5.30
CA THR A 35 3.48 11.54 -6.59
C THR A 35 2.84 10.75 -7.74
N PHE A 36 2.90 9.42 -7.70
CA PHE A 36 2.22 8.51 -8.63
C PHE A 36 0.71 8.70 -8.63
N MET A 37 0.08 8.83 -7.46
CA MET A 37 -1.34 9.16 -7.36
C MET A 37 -1.63 10.56 -7.92
N GLY A 38 -0.75 11.53 -7.69
CA GLY A 38 -0.87 12.89 -8.25
C GLY A 38 -0.82 12.94 -9.79
N PHE A 39 -0.08 12.02 -10.42
CA PHE A 39 -0.07 11.89 -11.88
C PHE A 39 -1.39 11.37 -12.46
N SER A 40 -2.24 10.74 -11.64
CA SER A 40 -3.59 10.31 -12.04
C SER A 40 -4.65 11.05 -11.24
N SER A 41 -5.26 12.07 -11.85
CA SER A 41 -6.34 12.86 -11.24
C SER A 41 -7.47 11.97 -10.70
N ARG A 42 -7.73 10.82 -11.33
CA ARG A 42 -8.69 9.81 -10.88
C ARG A 42 -8.31 9.22 -9.52
N PHE A 43 -7.08 8.72 -9.36
CA PHE A 43 -6.64 8.14 -8.08
C PHE A 43 -6.43 9.21 -7.01
N TYR A 44 -5.97 10.41 -7.39
CA TYR A 44 -5.79 11.51 -6.45
C TYR A 44 -7.09 11.93 -5.75
N VAL A 45 -8.18 12.06 -6.52
CA VAL A 45 -9.50 12.52 -6.03
C VAL A 45 -10.34 11.38 -5.48
N ARG A 46 -10.33 10.22 -6.14
CA ARG A 46 -11.29 9.13 -5.88
C ARG A 46 -10.66 7.87 -5.29
N GLY A 47 -9.34 7.84 -5.04
CA GLY A 47 -8.66 6.65 -4.50
C GLY A 47 -9.06 5.39 -5.26
N LEU A 48 -9.44 4.34 -4.52
CA LEU A 48 -9.97 3.10 -5.09
C LEU A 48 -11.49 3.06 -5.25
N SER A 49 -12.24 4.14 -4.99
CA SER A 49 -13.72 4.11 -5.04
C SER A 49 -14.33 3.74 -6.40
N THR A 50 -13.53 3.73 -7.47
CA THR A 50 -14.00 3.23 -8.78
C THR A 50 -13.88 1.70 -8.94
N TYR A 51 -13.30 1.02 -7.96
CA TYR A 51 -13.08 -0.42 -7.90
C TYR A 51 -13.78 -0.96 -6.65
N PRO A 52 -15.10 -1.28 -6.71
CA PRO A 52 -15.90 -1.51 -5.52
C PRO A 52 -15.40 -2.66 -4.64
N ALA A 53 -14.97 -3.78 -5.22
CA ALA A 53 -14.53 -4.93 -4.42
C ALA A 53 -13.17 -4.67 -3.77
N LEU A 54 -12.25 -4.04 -4.48
CA LEU A 54 -10.98 -3.58 -3.92
C LEU A 54 -11.18 -2.53 -2.83
N TYR A 55 -12.08 -1.58 -3.05
CA TYR A 55 -12.39 -0.56 -2.06
C TYR A 55 -12.95 -1.18 -0.78
N GLN A 56 -13.88 -2.15 -0.89
CA GLN A 56 -14.38 -2.90 0.27
C GLN A 56 -13.26 -3.66 0.99
N ALA A 57 -12.37 -4.34 0.26
CA ALA A 57 -11.23 -5.02 0.86
C ALA A 57 -10.36 -4.06 1.69
N VAL A 58 -10.05 -2.87 1.17
CA VAL A 58 -9.25 -1.87 1.91
C VAL A 58 -10.02 -1.29 3.10
N LEU A 59 -11.35 -1.11 3.01
CA LEU A 59 -12.16 -0.70 4.17
C LEU A 59 -12.06 -1.74 5.30
N HIS A 60 -12.08 -3.04 4.98
CA HIS A 60 -11.87 -4.08 5.98
C HIS A 60 -10.47 -4.03 6.60
N LEU A 61 -9.42 -3.81 5.81
CA LEU A 61 -8.06 -3.60 6.34
C LEU A 61 -8.02 -2.39 7.29
N ARG A 62 -8.71 -1.30 6.94
CA ARG A 62 -8.81 -0.10 7.78
C ARG A 62 -9.52 -0.38 9.10
N ASP A 63 -10.64 -1.10 9.05
CA ASP A 63 -11.41 -1.42 10.24
C ASP A 63 -10.57 -2.34 11.16
N GLU A 64 -9.87 -3.32 10.61
CA GLU A 64 -8.95 -4.19 11.37
C GLU A 64 -7.81 -3.38 12.02
N PHE A 65 -7.18 -2.47 11.27
CA PHE A 65 -6.17 -1.55 11.79
C PHE A 65 -6.68 -0.73 12.99
N GLN A 66 -7.88 -0.15 12.87
CA GLN A 66 -8.47 0.64 13.95
C GLN A 66 -8.76 -0.21 15.19
N HIS A 67 -9.28 -1.42 15.02
CA HIS A 67 -9.55 -2.34 16.13
C HIS A 67 -8.26 -2.74 16.86
N THR A 68 -7.20 -3.08 16.11
CA THR A 68 -5.89 -3.42 16.70
C THR A 68 -5.33 -2.26 17.50
N HIS A 69 -5.36 -1.04 16.97
CA HIS A 69 -4.79 0.12 17.66
C HIS A 69 -5.64 0.72 18.78
N ALA A 70 -6.96 0.50 18.78
CA ALA A 70 -7.83 0.90 19.88
C ALA A 70 -7.67 -0.01 21.12
N MET A 71 -7.31 -1.27 20.91
CA MET A 71 -7.24 -2.29 21.97
C MET A 71 -5.80 -2.65 22.39
N ALA A 72 -4.79 -2.28 21.60
CA ALA A 72 -3.40 -2.64 21.87
C ALA A 72 -2.76 -1.76 22.96
N SER A 73 -2.15 -2.43 23.94
CA SER A 73 -1.04 -1.86 24.72
C SER A 73 0.15 -1.61 23.76
N PRO A 74 0.98 -0.57 23.97
CA PRO A 74 2.12 -0.28 23.10
C PRO A 74 3.11 -1.46 23.07
N SER A 75 2.91 -2.38 22.13
CA SER A 75 3.85 -3.45 21.84
C SER A 75 4.98 -2.90 20.98
N SER A 76 6.22 -3.11 21.41
CA SER A 76 7.42 -2.60 20.73
C SER A 76 7.63 -3.19 19.32
N GLY A 77 7.00 -4.33 18.99
CA GLY A 77 7.22 -5.07 17.74
C GLY A 77 6.01 -5.06 16.79
N MET A 78 6.27 -5.33 15.52
CA MET A 78 5.24 -5.58 14.51
C MET A 78 4.59 -6.94 14.78
N SER A 79 3.26 -6.98 14.93
CA SER A 79 2.56 -8.26 15.06
C SER A 79 2.47 -8.97 13.71
N PRO A 80 2.27 -10.30 13.69
CA PRO A 80 2.01 -11.01 12.44
C PRO A 80 0.83 -10.44 11.66
N PHE A 81 -0.23 -9.98 12.34
CA PHE A 81 -1.39 -9.36 11.69
C PHE A 81 -1.03 -8.03 11.01
N ASP A 82 -0.21 -7.20 11.67
CA ASP A 82 0.27 -5.94 11.07
C ASP A 82 1.13 -6.22 9.83
N TYR A 83 1.97 -7.25 9.88
CA TYR A 83 2.80 -7.67 8.76
C TYR A 83 1.95 -8.10 7.55
N GLU A 84 0.96 -8.97 7.77
CA GLU A 84 0.08 -9.44 6.71
C GLU A 84 -0.76 -8.29 6.10
N ARG A 85 -1.26 -7.39 6.94
CA ARG A 85 -2.05 -6.22 6.52
C ARG A 85 -1.22 -5.26 5.68
N LEU A 86 0.00 -4.96 6.11
CA LEU A 86 0.94 -4.14 5.34
C LEU A 86 1.28 -4.77 3.99
N ILE A 87 1.51 -6.09 3.92
CA ILE A 87 1.72 -6.77 2.62
C ILE A 87 0.54 -6.51 1.68
N CYS A 88 -0.69 -6.64 2.16
CA CYS A 88 -1.88 -6.40 1.35
C CYS A 88 -1.93 -4.95 0.83
N LEU A 89 -1.64 -3.97 1.71
CA LEU A 89 -1.61 -2.55 1.34
C LEU A 89 -0.53 -2.25 0.30
N PHE A 90 0.69 -2.77 0.49
CA PHE A 90 1.78 -2.63 -0.46
C PHE A 90 1.44 -3.21 -1.83
N PHE A 91 0.80 -4.37 -1.84
CA PHE A 91 0.33 -5.03 -3.05
C PHE A 91 -0.63 -4.17 -3.85
N ILE A 92 -1.66 -3.67 -3.18
CA ILE A 92 -2.68 -2.83 -3.78
C ILE A 92 -2.07 -1.52 -4.30
N CYS A 93 -1.12 -0.94 -3.54
CA CYS A 93 -0.35 0.22 -3.98
C CYS A 93 0.49 -0.06 -5.23
N LEU A 94 1.15 -1.22 -5.29
CA LEU A 94 1.93 -1.64 -6.45
C LEU A 94 1.05 -1.84 -7.68
N MET A 95 -0.13 -2.44 -7.53
CA MET A 95 -1.10 -2.59 -8.63
C MET A 95 -1.63 -1.26 -9.14
N MET A 96 -1.84 -0.30 -8.23
CA MET A 96 -2.21 1.06 -8.58
C MET A 96 -1.10 1.78 -9.35
N GLN A 97 0.15 1.68 -8.88
CA GLN A 97 1.32 2.23 -9.59
C GLN A 97 1.47 1.66 -11.00
N ASP A 98 1.31 0.33 -11.15
CA ASP A 98 1.41 -0.38 -12.43
C ASP A 98 0.32 0.09 -13.41
N SER A 99 -0.90 0.30 -12.92
CA SER A 99 -2.04 0.77 -13.72
C SER A 99 -1.86 2.22 -14.21
N VAL A 100 -1.23 3.10 -13.42
CA VAL A 100 -0.88 4.47 -13.85
C VAL A 100 0.23 4.45 -14.88
N SER A 101 1.27 3.64 -14.63
CA SER A 101 2.46 3.56 -15.50
C SER A 101 2.18 2.93 -16.87
N SER A 102 1.12 2.10 -16.96
CA SER A 102 0.72 1.40 -18.17
C SER A 102 -0.25 2.17 -19.07
N THR A 103 -0.58 3.42 -18.74
CA THR A 103 -1.48 4.24 -19.58
C THR A 103 -0.82 4.51 -20.95
N PRO A 104 -1.45 4.14 -22.08
CA PRO A 104 -0.82 4.29 -23.39
C PRO A 104 -0.69 5.76 -23.77
N THR A 105 0.51 6.17 -24.16
CA THR A 105 0.79 7.51 -24.69
C THR A 105 0.18 7.76 -26.08
N ASP A 106 -0.42 6.73 -26.70
CA ASP A 106 -0.82 6.76 -28.11
C ASP A 106 -2.35 6.60 -28.29
N PRO A 107 -3.09 7.69 -28.61
CA PRO A 107 -4.54 7.69 -28.67
C PRO A 107 -5.14 6.96 -29.89
N MET A 108 -4.35 6.53 -30.88
CA MET A 108 -4.87 5.91 -32.10
C MET A 108 -5.07 4.38 -32.05
N HIS A 109 -4.53 3.70 -31.04
CA HIS A 109 -4.65 2.24 -30.87
C HIS A 109 -5.04 1.86 -29.43
N SER A 110 -6.06 2.51 -28.87
CA SER A 110 -6.60 2.12 -27.56
C SER A 110 -7.46 0.85 -27.72
N SER A 111 -6.80 -0.30 -27.88
CA SER A 111 -7.40 -1.56 -27.44
C SER A 111 -7.80 -1.35 -25.99
N PHE A 112 -9.09 -1.44 -25.66
CA PHE A 112 -9.61 -1.43 -24.29
C PHE A 112 -9.05 -2.66 -23.55
N ARG A 113 -7.77 -2.61 -23.19
CA ARG A 113 -7.16 -3.62 -22.33
C ARG A 113 -7.52 -3.23 -20.91
N PRO A 114 -8.25 -4.07 -20.16
CA PRO A 114 -8.50 -3.83 -18.75
C PRO A 114 -7.17 -3.62 -18.03
N SER A 115 -7.11 -2.61 -17.16
CA SER A 115 -5.94 -2.43 -16.30
C SER A 115 -5.78 -3.63 -15.37
N GLY A 116 -4.59 -3.80 -14.78
CA GLY A 116 -4.38 -4.83 -13.76
C GLY A 116 -5.35 -4.67 -12.59
N LEU A 117 -5.71 -3.43 -12.23
CA LEU A 117 -6.73 -3.15 -11.22
C LEU A 117 -8.15 -3.55 -11.65
N ASP A 118 -8.54 -3.36 -12.92
CA ASP A 118 -9.87 -3.78 -13.40
C ASP A 118 -10.00 -5.30 -13.33
N THR A 119 -8.94 -6.03 -13.71
CA THR A 119 -8.91 -7.50 -13.64
C THR A 119 -8.94 -7.99 -12.19
N LEU A 120 -8.20 -7.33 -11.29
CA LEU A 120 -8.17 -7.69 -9.87
C LEU A 120 -9.52 -7.42 -9.18
N ASP A 121 -10.14 -6.27 -9.46
CA ASP A 121 -11.45 -5.94 -8.91
C ASP A 121 -12.53 -6.91 -9.40
N GLY A 122 -12.51 -7.26 -10.69
CA GLY A 122 -13.39 -8.29 -11.26
C GLY A 122 -13.18 -9.66 -10.61
N ALA A 123 -11.93 -10.10 -10.44
CA ALA A 123 -11.62 -11.37 -9.78
C ALA A 123 -12.09 -11.39 -8.32
N LEU A 124 -11.94 -10.27 -7.58
CA LEU A 124 -12.47 -10.14 -6.23
C LEU A 124 -14.00 -10.20 -6.21
N MET A 125 -14.68 -9.53 -7.14
CA MET A 125 -16.14 -9.60 -7.28
C MET A 125 -16.64 -11.02 -7.59
N GLU A 126 -15.94 -11.72 -8.47
CA GLU A 126 -16.27 -13.10 -8.87
C GLU A 126 -15.98 -14.12 -7.78
N SER A 127 -15.06 -13.80 -6.87
CA SER A 127 -14.82 -14.55 -5.65
C SER A 127 -16.01 -14.37 -4.67
N ARG A 128 -17.16 -14.97 -5.02
CA ARG A 128 -18.45 -14.94 -4.26
C ARG A 128 -18.35 -15.42 -2.80
N GLY A 129 -17.17 -15.86 -2.35
CA GLY A 129 -16.89 -16.49 -1.06
C GLY A 129 -15.88 -15.76 -0.17
N MET A 130 -15.30 -14.61 -0.54
CA MET A 130 -14.48 -13.79 0.38
C MET A 130 -15.35 -12.94 1.32
N ARG A 131 -16.47 -13.49 1.82
CA ARG A 131 -17.30 -12.84 2.85
C ARG A 131 -16.53 -12.49 4.12
N ASP A 132 -15.37 -13.11 4.31
CA ASP A 132 -14.34 -12.64 5.21
C ASP A 132 -13.18 -12.07 4.38
N PHE A 133 -13.21 -10.76 4.11
CA PHE A 133 -12.05 -9.96 3.70
C PHE A 133 -10.99 -9.88 4.82
N SER A 134 -10.84 -10.96 5.59
CA SER A 134 -9.81 -11.07 6.58
C SER A 134 -8.47 -10.96 5.87
N VAL A 135 -7.54 -10.27 6.52
CA VAL A 135 -6.16 -10.11 6.04
C VAL A 135 -5.55 -11.46 5.61
N GLN A 136 -5.89 -12.54 6.32
CA GLN A 136 -5.39 -13.90 6.09
C GLN A 136 -5.84 -14.50 4.74
N ASN A 137 -7.04 -14.15 4.26
CA ASN A 137 -7.56 -14.62 2.98
C ASN A 137 -7.15 -13.69 1.83
N LEU A 138 -7.03 -12.39 2.11
CA LEU A 138 -6.71 -11.39 1.10
C LEU A 138 -5.28 -11.56 0.56
N ARG A 139 -4.29 -11.80 1.43
CA ARG A 139 -2.90 -11.95 0.98
C ARG A 139 -2.68 -13.09 -0.03
N PRO A 140 -3.07 -14.35 0.24
CA PRO A 140 -2.83 -15.43 -0.73
C PRO A 140 -3.56 -15.18 -2.05
N PHE A 141 -4.75 -14.57 -2.00
CA PHE A 141 -5.48 -14.13 -3.19
C PHE A 141 -4.68 -13.12 -4.01
N LEU A 142 -4.17 -12.05 -3.39
CA LEU A 142 -3.38 -11.01 -4.05
C LEU A 142 -2.08 -11.59 -4.67
N ASN A 143 -1.38 -12.47 -3.93
CA ASN A 143 -0.17 -13.11 -4.43
C ASN A 143 -0.45 -13.97 -5.67
N HIS A 144 -1.49 -14.80 -5.61
CA HIS A 144 -1.88 -15.66 -6.73
C HIS A 144 -2.19 -14.81 -7.96
N HIS A 145 -3.02 -13.77 -7.80
CA HIS A 145 -3.42 -12.90 -8.88
C HIS A 145 -2.25 -12.18 -9.53
N LEU A 146 -1.26 -11.76 -8.75
CA LEU A 146 -0.08 -11.07 -9.29
C LEU A 146 0.82 -11.99 -10.13
N VAL A 147 0.97 -13.25 -9.72
CA VAL A 147 1.72 -14.24 -10.49
C VAL A 147 1.01 -14.57 -11.81
N GLU A 148 -0.32 -14.56 -11.82
CA GLU A 148 -1.11 -14.77 -13.03
C GLU A 148 -1.05 -13.58 -13.99
N LEU A 149 -1.12 -12.35 -13.46
CA LEU A 149 -1.15 -11.14 -14.28
C LEU A 149 0.22 -10.71 -14.80
N HIS A 150 1.29 -10.99 -14.06
CA HIS A 150 2.61 -10.44 -14.34
C HIS A 150 3.67 -11.54 -14.51
N PRO A 151 4.43 -11.55 -15.62
CA PRO A 151 5.58 -12.45 -15.79
C PRO A 151 6.64 -12.32 -14.70
N ASP A 152 6.76 -11.14 -14.10
CA ASP A 152 7.64 -10.82 -12.97
C ASP A 152 6.91 -10.83 -11.60
N GLY A 153 5.76 -11.51 -11.51
CA GLY A 153 4.92 -11.53 -10.31
C GLY A 153 5.64 -12.04 -9.06
N MET A 154 6.51 -13.06 -9.19
CA MET A 154 7.31 -13.55 -8.06
C MET A 154 8.30 -12.51 -7.54
N GLN A 155 8.92 -11.73 -8.44
CA GLN A 155 9.83 -10.65 -8.08
C GLN A 155 9.09 -9.50 -7.40
N LYS A 156 7.88 -9.18 -7.87
CA LYS A 156 7.00 -8.19 -7.24
C LYS A 156 6.52 -8.64 -5.85
N ILE A 157 6.17 -9.92 -5.64
CA ILE A 157 5.89 -10.49 -4.31
C ILE A 157 7.10 -10.28 -3.38
N GLU A 158 8.29 -10.65 -3.84
CA GLU A 158 9.52 -10.54 -3.05
C GLU A 158 9.85 -9.08 -2.72
N TYR A 159 9.61 -8.16 -3.65
CA TYR A 159 9.75 -6.72 -3.41
C TYR A 159 8.81 -6.25 -2.29
N VAL A 160 7.51 -6.61 -2.33
CA VAL A 160 6.54 -6.26 -1.28
C VAL A 160 6.95 -6.85 0.07
N ARG A 161 7.40 -8.12 0.09
CA ARG A 161 7.90 -8.79 1.30
C ARG A 161 9.05 -8.00 1.92
N ARG A 162 10.06 -7.64 1.12
CA ARG A 162 11.22 -6.84 1.55
C ARG A 162 10.84 -5.45 2.06
N MET A 163 9.92 -4.78 1.38
CA MET A 163 9.41 -3.47 1.82
C MET A 163 8.73 -3.57 3.19
N THR A 164 7.97 -4.64 3.42
CA THR A 164 7.30 -4.87 4.71
C THR A 164 8.32 -5.21 5.80
N GLU A 165 9.36 -5.99 5.49
CA GLU A 165 10.48 -6.24 6.41
C GLU A 165 11.20 -4.94 6.79
N VAL A 166 11.46 -4.06 5.83
CA VAL A 166 12.04 -2.74 6.07
C VAL A 166 11.15 -1.91 7.00
N LEU A 167 9.83 -1.92 6.80
CA LEU A 167 8.92 -1.28 7.76
C LEU A 167 9.01 -1.90 9.14
N GLY A 168 9.16 -3.23 9.24
CA GLY A 168 9.37 -3.96 10.50
C GLY A 168 10.51 -3.41 11.36
N LEU A 169 11.55 -2.87 10.73
CA LEU A 169 12.71 -2.28 11.41
C LEU A 169 12.48 -0.85 11.90
N LEU A 170 11.44 -0.16 11.43
CA LEU A 170 11.12 1.19 11.88
C LEU A 170 10.52 1.19 13.28
N ARG A 171 10.53 2.36 13.94
CA ARG A 171 9.81 2.56 15.20
C ARG A 171 8.30 2.32 15.03
N PRO A 172 7.59 1.85 16.06
CA PRO A 172 6.15 1.60 16.00
C PRO A 172 5.36 2.79 15.45
N GLU A 173 5.68 4.01 15.88
CA GLU A 173 4.99 5.24 15.48
C GLU A 173 5.13 5.51 13.98
N ALA A 174 6.34 5.33 13.44
CA ALA A 174 6.60 5.52 12.01
C ALA A 174 5.84 4.48 11.17
N ARG A 175 5.81 3.20 11.60
CA ARG A 175 5.04 2.15 10.93
C ARG A 175 3.55 2.48 10.90
N ILE A 176 3.00 2.86 12.06
CA ILE A 176 1.60 3.26 12.21
C ILE A 176 1.27 4.44 11.31
N GLY A 177 2.15 5.45 11.27
CA GLY A 177 2.00 6.60 10.39
C GLY A 177 1.95 6.21 8.92
N VAL A 178 2.87 5.34 8.46
CA VAL A 178 2.90 4.84 7.08
C VAL A 178 1.62 4.10 6.75
N GLU A 179 1.19 3.18 7.60
CA GLU A 179 -0.03 2.41 7.39
C GLU A 179 -1.27 3.29 7.30
N LYS A 180 -1.44 4.24 8.23
CA LYS A 180 -2.50 5.26 8.17
C LYS A 180 -2.45 6.05 6.87
N CYS A 181 -1.25 6.46 6.45
CA CYS A 181 -1.08 7.22 5.23
C CYS A 181 -1.51 6.43 3.99
N LEU A 182 -1.16 5.14 3.90
CA LEU A 182 -1.60 4.27 2.80
C LEU A 182 -3.11 4.09 2.81
N LEU A 183 -3.70 3.76 3.96
CA LEU A 183 -5.15 3.63 4.11
C LEU A 183 -5.88 4.92 3.71
N ASN A 184 -5.35 6.09 4.10
CA ASN A 184 -5.90 7.39 3.74
C ASN A 184 -5.88 7.65 2.25
N MET A 185 -4.79 7.27 1.59
CA MET A 185 -4.64 7.41 0.15
C MET A 185 -5.59 6.48 -0.61
N LEU A 186 -5.67 5.21 -0.21
CA LEU A 186 -6.49 4.21 -0.88
C LEU A 186 -7.99 4.41 -0.65
N CYS A 187 -8.39 4.83 0.56
CA CYS A 187 -9.78 5.03 0.97
C CYS A 187 -10.37 6.41 0.61
N ARG A 188 -9.66 7.24 -0.16
CA ARG A 188 -10.22 8.55 -0.58
C ARG A 188 -11.51 8.34 -1.36
N SER A 189 -12.58 9.02 -0.94
CA SER A 189 -13.84 9.10 -1.67
C SER A 189 -14.31 10.54 -1.73
N ASN A 190 -14.92 10.90 -2.87
CA ASN A 190 -15.44 12.24 -3.15
C ASN A 190 -16.57 12.65 -2.20
N GLU A 191 -17.15 11.70 -1.47
CA GLU A 191 -18.26 11.94 -0.54
C GLU A 191 -17.80 12.39 0.85
N GLY A 192 -16.51 12.44 1.18
CA GLY A 192 -16.03 12.99 2.46
C GLY A 192 -16.42 12.18 3.71
N HIS A 193 -17.10 11.04 3.58
CA HIS A 193 -17.57 10.23 4.72
C HIS A 193 -16.51 9.24 5.25
N THR A 194 -15.42 9.00 4.52
CA THR A 194 -14.42 7.94 4.84
C THR A 194 -12.97 8.38 4.71
N ALA A 195 -12.71 9.63 4.34
CA ALA A 195 -11.39 10.20 4.56
C ALA A 195 -11.19 10.23 6.08
N PHE A 196 -10.07 9.69 6.59
CA PHE A 196 -9.61 10.18 7.89
C PHE A 196 -9.70 11.70 7.80
N LEU A 197 -10.43 12.28 8.74
CA LEU A 197 -10.74 13.69 8.74
C LEU A 197 -9.45 14.44 8.44
N VAL A 198 -9.60 15.50 7.65
CA VAL A 198 -8.56 16.39 7.13
C VAL A 198 -7.67 17.02 8.23
N ASP A 199 -7.82 16.59 9.48
CA ASP A 199 -7.24 17.11 10.71
C ASP A 199 -6.47 16.08 11.58
N ASP A 200 -6.37 14.80 11.18
CA ASP A 200 -5.70 13.79 12.03
C ASP A 200 -4.15 13.87 12.04
N GLY A 201 -3.56 14.86 11.35
CA GLY A 201 -2.12 15.14 11.44
C GLY A 201 -1.20 14.03 10.90
N TRP A 202 -1.65 13.20 9.96
CA TRP A 202 -0.83 12.14 9.33
C TRP A 202 -0.93 12.15 7.81
N THR A 203 -0.86 13.35 7.22
CA THR A 203 -0.47 13.48 5.81
C THR A 203 1.00 13.05 5.65
N PRO A 204 1.49 12.74 4.44
CA PRO A 204 2.92 12.47 4.21
C PRO A 204 3.85 13.53 4.83
N ASP A 205 3.40 14.79 4.80
CA ASP A 205 4.11 15.95 5.34
C ASP A 205 4.14 15.97 6.89
N SER A 206 3.09 15.44 7.53
CA SER A 206 3.02 15.31 8.99
C SER A 206 3.80 14.07 9.50
N LEU A 207 3.80 12.99 8.72
CA LEU A 207 4.66 11.81 8.91
C LEU A 207 6.13 12.22 8.97
N LEU A 208 6.58 13.05 8.03
CA LEU A 208 7.92 13.65 8.04
C LEU A 208 8.20 14.46 9.29
N SER A 209 7.26 15.32 9.66
CA SER A 209 7.42 16.21 10.81
C SER A 209 7.54 15.42 12.12
N SER A 210 6.84 14.28 12.23
CA SER A 210 6.97 13.37 13.38
C SER A 210 8.26 12.55 13.37
N MET A 211 8.77 12.17 12.19
CA MET A 211 10.05 11.45 12.08
C MET A 211 11.25 12.36 12.38
N HIS A 212 11.11 13.67 12.16
CA HIS A 212 12.13 14.68 12.45
C HIS A 212 11.90 15.41 13.78
N GLY A 213 10.94 14.96 14.60
CA GLY A 213 10.53 15.66 15.82
C GLY A 213 11.67 15.86 16.82
N GLN A 214 11.77 17.09 17.35
CA GLN A 214 12.41 17.42 18.62
C GLN A 214 11.74 16.67 19.78
#